data_AF-A0A2N1Y465-F1
#
_entry.id   AF-A0A2N1Y465-F1
#
_cell.length_a   1.000
_cell.length_b   1.000
_cell.length_c   1.000
_cell.angle_alpha   90.00
_cell.angle_beta   90.00
_cell.angle_gamma   90.00
#
_symmetry.space_group_name_H-M   'P 1'
#
loop_
_entity.id
_entity.type
_entity.pdbx_description
1 polymer ?
#
loop_
_entity_poly.entity_id
_entity_poly.type
_entity_poly.pdbx_seq_one_letter_code
_entity_poly.pdbx_strand_id
1 'polypeptide(L)'
;MKTMAVRVLIGFWIVFLVWLAGFTVGAAANADVLVWASIPLTLIPIAGLYFLPANAERAGWALFTVWLGSTYAALGTPLELGVFGLICVFAILGYFRSSWLFVISWFGHIAWDFVPRSLPDLYLDLPAACMLFDGAIGLYLAWRIRRGTLSVRPIGFAL
;
A
#
# COMPACT_ATOMS: atom_id res chain seq x y z
N MET A 1 24.60 -13.73 13.67
CA MET A 1 24.30 -12.41 14.24
C MET A 1 24.09 -11.31 13.19
N LYS A 2 25.02 -11.09 12.24
CA LYS A 2 24.89 -10.02 11.20
C LYS A 2 23.57 -10.10 10.41
N THR A 3 23.08 -11.30 10.10
CA THR A 3 21.84 -11.53 9.35
C THR A 3 20.57 -11.14 10.11
N MET A 4 20.55 -11.29 11.44
CA MET A 4 19.39 -10.92 12.25
C MET A 4 19.25 -9.41 12.39
N ALA A 5 20.37 -8.71 12.65
CA ALA A 5 20.38 -7.24 12.73
C ALA A 5 19.87 -6.60 11.44
N VAL A 6 20.31 -7.09 10.27
CA VAL A 6 19.83 -6.59 8.96
C VAL A 6 18.32 -6.80 8.80
N ARG A 7 17.78 -7.96 9.19
CA ARG A 7 16.32 -8.23 9.11
C ARG A 7 15.52 -7.30 10.02
N VAL A 8 16.02 -7.03 11.23
CA VAL A 8 15.39 -6.10 12.17
C VAL A 8 15.38 -4.68 11.59
N LEU A 9 16.51 -4.22 11.04
CA LEU A 9 16.61 -2.90 10.42
C LEU A 9 15.67 -2.75 9.22
N ILE A 10 15.56 -3.78 8.37
CA ILE A 10 14.60 -3.80 7.25
C ILE A 10 13.16 -3.72 7.77
N GLY A 11 12.82 -4.48 8.81
CA GLY A 11 11.48 -4.43 9.41
C GLY A 11 11.16 -3.04 9.96
N PHE A 12 12.09 -2.45 10.71
CA PHE A 12 11.96 -1.08 11.22
C PHE A 12 11.80 -0.07 10.08
N TRP A 13 12.61 -0.19 9.02
CA TRP A 13 12.53 0.68 7.86
C TRP A 13 11.17 0.62 7.17
N ILE A 14 10.61 -0.58 6.96
CA ILE A 14 9.28 -0.76 6.37
C ILE A 14 8.21 -0.08 7.23
N VAL A 15 8.22 -0.31 8.54
CA VAL A 15 7.26 0.31 9.47
C VAL A 15 7.40 1.84 9.48
N PHE A 16 8.65 2.33 9.49
CA PHE A 16 8.94 3.76 9.42
C PHE A 16 8.39 4.39 8.13
N LEU A 17 8.54 3.73 6.98
CA LEU A 17 7.98 4.22 5.71
C LEU A 17 6.45 4.31 5.73
N VAL A 18 5.76 3.32 6.31
CA VAL A 18 4.29 3.34 6.45
C VAL A 18 3.86 4.47 7.37
N TRP A 19 4.53 4.63 8.52
CA TRP A 19 4.27 5.75 9.42
C TRP A 19 4.51 7.09 8.74
N LEU A 20 5.62 7.24 8.01
CA LEU A 20 5.98 8.47 7.29
C LEU A 20 4.93 8.81 6.21
N ALA A 21 4.49 7.83 5.43
CA ALA A 21 3.44 8.01 4.44
C ALA A 21 2.12 8.43 5.09
N GLY A 22 1.69 7.74 6.16
CA GLY A 22 0.48 8.10 6.90
C GLY A 22 0.54 9.51 7.50
N PHE A 23 1.66 9.86 8.13
CA PHE A 23 1.87 11.19 8.69
C PHE A 23 1.83 12.28 7.62
N THR A 24 2.50 12.07 6.49
CA THR A 24 2.58 13.06 5.40
C THR A 24 1.26 13.24 4.65
N VAL A 25 0.50 12.16 4.45
CA VAL A 25 -0.89 12.23 3.95
C VAL A 25 -1.77 13.05 4.91
N GLY A 26 -1.70 12.76 6.21
CA GLY A 26 -2.44 13.52 7.23
C GLY A 26 -2.06 15.00 7.22
N ALA A 27 -0.77 15.32 7.19
CA ALA A 27 -0.28 16.70 7.12
C ALA A 27 -0.73 17.42 5.84
N ALA A 28 -0.68 16.75 4.68
CA ALA A 28 -1.11 17.32 3.40
C ALA A 28 -2.62 17.55 3.33
N ALA A 29 -3.43 16.65 3.92
CA ALA A 29 -4.88 16.83 4.06
C ALA A 29 -5.22 18.03 4.94
N ASN A 30 -4.55 18.18 6.10
CA ASN A 30 -4.76 19.33 6.99
C ASN A 30 -4.31 20.68 6.39
N ALA A 31 -3.50 20.65 5.33
CA ALA A 31 -3.01 21.84 4.65
C ALA A 31 -3.74 22.11 3.31
N ASP A 32 -4.81 21.36 3.00
CA ASP A 32 -5.60 21.48 1.77
C ASP A 32 -4.77 21.38 0.47
N VAL A 33 -3.68 20.59 0.51
CA VAL A 33 -2.78 20.36 -0.64
C VAL A 33 -2.67 18.89 -1.03
N LEU A 34 -3.55 18.03 -0.49
CA LEU A 34 -3.47 16.58 -0.63
C LEU A 34 -3.40 16.11 -2.08
N VAL A 35 -4.23 16.67 -2.97
CA VAL A 35 -4.26 16.30 -4.39
C VAL A 35 -2.91 16.56 -5.05
N TRP A 36 -2.32 17.74 -4.81
CA TRP A 36 -1.02 18.11 -5.38
C TRP A 36 0.15 17.33 -4.75
N ALA A 37 0.05 17.04 -3.46
CA ALA A 37 1.04 16.26 -2.73
C ALA A 37 1.01 14.77 -3.08
N SER A 38 -0.10 14.24 -3.60
CA SER A 38 -0.27 12.81 -3.88
C SER A 38 0.87 12.21 -4.71
N ILE A 39 1.27 12.86 -5.82
CA ILE A 39 2.33 12.38 -6.71
C ILE A 39 3.69 12.29 -5.99
N PRO A 40 4.23 13.35 -5.35
CA PRO A 40 5.49 13.23 -4.63
C PRO A 40 5.39 12.27 -3.44
N LEU A 41 4.24 12.17 -2.77
CA LEU A 41 4.04 11.22 -1.67
C LEU A 41 4.11 9.77 -2.14
N THR A 42 3.66 9.44 -3.35
CA THR A 42 3.80 8.09 -3.94
C THR A 42 5.26 7.65 -4.04
N LEU A 43 6.20 8.59 -4.18
CA LEU A 43 7.61 8.26 -4.27
C LEU A 43 8.16 7.70 -2.95
N ILE A 44 7.55 8.01 -1.80
CA ILE A 44 7.99 7.50 -0.49
C ILE A 44 7.98 5.96 -0.44
N PRO A 45 6.83 5.27 -0.63
CA PRO A 45 6.82 3.81 -0.64
C PRO A 45 7.62 3.24 -1.82
N ILE A 46 7.52 3.83 -3.01
CA ILE A 46 8.20 3.31 -4.20
C ILE A 46 9.72 3.33 -3.99
N ALA A 47 10.31 4.49 -3.74
CA ALA A 47 11.77 4.62 -3.58
C ALA A 47 12.25 3.89 -2.31
N GLY A 48 11.49 3.98 -1.22
CA GLY A 48 11.85 3.37 0.05
C GLY A 48 11.89 1.84 0.01
N LEU A 49 11.03 1.20 -0.80
CA LEU A 49 10.99 -0.25 -0.94
C LEU A 49 11.80 -0.79 -2.13
N TYR A 50 12.05 0.03 -3.16
CA TYR A 50 12.66 -0.40 -4.43
C TYR A 50 13.99 -1.16 -4.27
N PHE A 51 14.81 -0.75 -3.30
CA PHE A 51 16.16 -1.27 -3.06
C PHE A 51 16.21 -2.47 -2.10
N LEU A 52 15.07 -2.88 -1.56
CA LEU A 52 15.01 -4.03 -0.65
C LEU A 52 15.12 -5.35 -1.43
N PRO A 53 15.62 -6.43 -0.79
CA PRO A 53 15.49 -7.77 -1.36
C PRO A 53 14.03 -8.09 -1.66
N ALA A 54 13.75 -8.82 -2.75
CA ALA A 54 12.38 -9.04 -3.25
C ALA A 54 11.37 -9.52 -2.18
N ASN A 55 11.80 -10.38 -1.25
CA ASN A 55 10.93 -10.83 -0.15
C ASN A 55 10.57 -9.68 0.81
N ALA A 56 11.53 -8.83 1.15
CA ALA A 56 11.32 -7.67 2.01
C ALA A 56 10.51 -6.58 1.29
N GLU A 57 10.77 -6.35 0.00
CA GLU A 57 9.95 -5.45 -0.82
C GLU A 57 8.48 -5.91 -0.84
N ARG A 58 8.22 -7.21 -1.06
CA ARG A 58 6.85 -7.76 -0.98
C ARG A 58 6.23 -7.60 0.41
N ALA A 59 7.00 -7.80 1.48
CA ALA A 59 6.51 -7.61 2.84
C ALA A 59 6.12 -6.14 3.07
N GLY A 60 6.93 -5.20 2.56
CA GLY A 60 6.62 -3.78 2.56
C GLY A 60 5.32 -3.47 1.83
N TRP A 61 5.15 -3.99 0.60
CA TRP A 61 3.92 -3.79 -0.16
C TRP A 61 2.69 -4.43 0.50
N ALA A 62 2.85 -5.57 1.18
CA ALA A 62 1.77 -6.15 1.97
C ALA A 62 1.35 -5.21 3.12
N LEU A 63 2.31 -4.63 3.85
CA LEU A 63 2.01 -3.70 4.93
C LEU A 63 1.37 -2.41 4.41
N PHE A 64 1.88 -1.85 3.31
CA PHE A 64 1.26 -0.69 2.66
C PHE A 64 -0.15 -0.99 2.13
N THR A 65 -0.41 -2.21 1.66
CA THR A 65 -1.76 -2.62 1.25
C THR A 65 -2.71 -2.72 2.44
N VAL A 66 -2.24 -3.22 3.59
CA VAL A 66 -3.04 -3.19 4.84
C VAL A 66 -3.31 -1.73 5.26
N TRP A 67 -2.29 -0.87 5.22
CA TRP A 67 -2.45 0.55 5.52
C TRP A 67 -3.45 1.24 4.58
N LEU A 68 -3.40 0.96 3.28
CA LEU A 68 -4.37 1.44 2.28
C LEU A 68 -5.81 1.12 2.71
N GLY A 69 -6.08 -0.12 3.09
CA GLY A 69 -7.42 -0.52 3.54
C GLY A 69 -7.85 0.12 4.88
N SER A 70 -6.92 0.62 5.68
CA SER A 70 -7.23 1.24 6.97
C SER A 70 -7.80 2.66 6.84
N THR A 71 -7.68 3.29 5.66
CA THR A 71 -8.07 4.68 5.38
C THR A 71 -9.48 5.02 5.89
N TYR A 72 -10.46 4.16 5.62
CA TYR A 72 -11.85 4.35 6.05
C TYR A 72 -12.29 3.44 7.19
N ALA A 73 -11.48 2.44 7.54
CA ALA A 73 -11.80 1.50 8.63
C ALA A 73 -12.02 2.23 9.97
N ALA A 74 -11.36 3.38 10.16
CA ALA A 74 -11.52 4.24 11.33
C ALA A 74 -12.94 4.84 11.48
N LEU A 75 -13.73 4.92 10.40
CA LEU A 75 -15.13 5.35 10.46
C LEU A 75 -16.04 4.29 11.10
N GLY A 76 -15.57 3.04 11.22
CA GLY A 76 -16.22 1.99 12.00
C GLY A 76 -17.50 1.41 11.41
N THR A 77 -17.89 1.78 10.18
CA THR A 77 -19.09 1.20 9.57
C THR A 77 -18.82 -0.26 9.17
N PRO A 78 -19.82 -1.16 9.27
CA PRO A 78 -19.63 -2.58 8.92
C PRO A 78 -19.14 -2.78 7.48
N LEU A 79 -19.55 -1.91 6.55
CA LEU A 79 -19.13 -1.94 5.16
C LEU A 79 -17.64 -1.63 5.01
N GLU A 80 -17.16 -0.55 5.63
CA GLU A 80 -15.74 -0.16 5.59
C GLU A 80 -14.85 -1.21 6.26
N LEU A 81 -15.31 -1.80 7.38
CA LEU A 81 -14.61 -2.91 8.04
C LEU A 81 -14.56 -4.16 7.15
N GLY A 82 -15.62 -4.45 6.40
CA GLY A 82 -15.67 -5.54 5.43
C GLY A 82 -14.67 -5.34 4.28
N VAL A 83 -14.61 -4.13 3.72
CA VAL A 83 -13.64 -3.77 2.67
C VAL A 83 -12.21 -3.84 3.20
N PHE A 84 -11.95 -3.32 4.40
CA PHE A 84 -10.65 -3.44 5.06
C PHE A 84 -10.23 -4.91 5.24
N GLY A 85 -11.14 -5.77 5.72
CA GLY A 85 -10.90 -7.20 5.85
C GLY A 85 -10.54 -7.87 4.52
N LEU A 86 -11.24 -7.53 3.43
CA LEU A 86 -10.95 -8.02 2.10
C LEU A 86 -9.55 -7.59 1.62
N ILE A 87 -9.18 -6.33 1.84
CA ILE A 87 -7.85 -5.80 1.49
C ILE A 87 -6.75 -6.50 2.31
N CYS A 88 -6.99 -6.80 3.59
CA CYS A 88 -6.05 -7.57 4.41
C CYS A 88 -5.83 -8.99 3.84
N VAL A 89 -6.91 -9.65 3.42
CA VAL A 89 -6.82 -10.96 2.76
C VAL A 89 -5.98 -10.85 1.47
N PHE A 90 -6.21 -9.82 0.66
CA PHE A 90 -5.44 -9.61 -0.57
C PHE A 90 -3.97 -9.26 -0.29
N ALA A 91 -3.66 -8.55 0.79
CA ALA A 91 -2.29 -8.29 1.21
C ALA A 91 -1.56 -9.60 1.58
N ILE A 92 -2.21 -10.45 2.38
CA ILE A 92 -1.66 -11.75 2.80
C ILE A 92 -1.45 -12.66 1.57
N LEU A 93 -2.48 -12.83 0.75
CA LEU A 93 -2.40 -13.65 -0.47
C LEU A 93 -1.45 -13.03 -1.51
N GLY A 94 -1.33 -11.70 -1.54
CA GLY A 94 -0.39 -10.97 -2.38
C GLY A 94 1.06 -11.29 -2.06
N TYR A 95 1.35 -11.44 -0.77
CA TYR A 95 2.66 -11.83 -0.28
C TYR A 95 2.98 -13.30 -0.53
N PHE A 96 2.03 -14.21 -0.24
CA PHE A 96 2.28 -15.66 -0.24
C PHE A 96 1.94 -16.38 -1.55
N ARG A 97 1.00 -15.85 -2.36
CA ARG A 97 0.45 -16.55 -3.54
C ARG A 97 0.68 -15.78 -4.83
N SER A 98 0.18 -14.55 -4.94
CA SER A 98 0.24 -13.79 -6.19
C SER A 98 0.30 -12.29 -5.96
N SER A 99 1.44 -11.68 -6.25
CA SER A 99 1.63 -10.23 -6.06
C SER A 99 0.72 -9.36 -6.94
N TRP A 100 0.05 -9.93 -7.94
CA TRP A 100 -1.03 -9.25 -8.68
C TRP A 100 -2.21 -8.86 -7.78
N LEU A 101 -2.40 -9.54 -6.65
CA LEU A 101 -3.43 -9.16 -5.68
C LEU A 101 -3.14 -7.80 -5.04
N PHE A 102 -1.87 -7.39 -4.92
CA PHE A 102 -1.56 -6.01 -4.54
C PHE A 102 -2.12 -5.04 -5.59
N VAL A 103 -1.82 -5.26 -6.88
CA VAL A 103 -2.29 -4.41 -7.98
C VAL A 103 -3.82 -4.28 -7.96
N ILE A 104 -4.52 -5.40 -7.74
CA ILE A 104 -5.98 -5.41 -7.61
C ILE A 104 -6.44 -4.60 -6.40
N SER A 105 -5.79 -4.72 -5.24
CA SER A 105 -6.12 -3.90 -4.06
C SER A 105 -5.98 -2.40 -4.33
N TRP A 106 -4.88 -1.98 -4.96
CA TRP A 106 -4.62 -0.55 -5.23
C TRP A 106 -5.62 0.03 -6.23
N PHE A 107 -5.87 -0.62 -7.37
CA PHE A 107 -6.89 -0.14 -8.32
C PHE A 107 -8.32 -0.32 -7.80
N GLY A 108 -8.56 -1.37 -7.01
CA GLY A 108 -9.85 -1.59 -6.35
C GLY A 108 -10.16 -0.52 -5.31
N HIS A 109 -9.14 0.00 -4.62
CA HIS A 109 -9.30 1.11 -3.68
C HIS A 109 -9.72 2.40 -4.40
N ILE A 110 -9.13 2.71 -5.56
CA ILE A 110 -9.62 3.82 -6.41
C ILE A 110 -11.11 3.63 -6.71
N ALA A 111 -11.52 2.44 -7.16
CA ALA A 111 -12.92 2.18 -7.44
C ALA A 111 -13.81 2.35 -6.19
N TRP A 112 -13.30 1.94 -5.02
CA TRP A 112 -13.96 2.14 -3.74
C TRP A 112 -14.14 3.61 -3.39
N ASP A 113 -13.15 4.47 -3.63
CA ASP A 113 -13.22 5.90 -3.34
C ASP A 113 -14.35 6.62 -4.07
N PHE A 114 -14.72 6.16 -5.26
CA PHE A 114 -15.81 6.75 -6.04
C PHE A 114 -17.20 6.16 -5.71
N VAL A 115 -17.30 5.20 -4.79
CA VAL A 115 -18.60 4.69 -4.33
C VAL A 115 -19.34 5.80 -3.55
N PRO A 116 -20.55 6.22 -3.98
CA PRO A 116 -21.29 7.28 -3.32
C PRO A 116 -21.57 6.98 -1.85
N ARG A 117 -20.95 7.74 -0.95
CA ARG A 117 -21.14 7.67 0.51
C ARG A 117 -20.79 8.99 1.18
N SER A 118 -21.28 9.21 2.38
CA SER A 118 -20.91 10.37 3.19
C SER A 118 -19.50 10.21 3.74
N LEU A 119 -18.62 11.16 3.44
CA LEU A 119 -17.28 11.26 4.01
C LEU A 119 -17.19 12.54 4.86
N PRO A 120 -16.39 12.56 5.94
CA PRO A 120 -15.98 13.79 6.61
C PRO A 120 -15.41 14.83 5.63
N ASP A 121 -15.61 16.12 5.89
CA ASP A 121 -15.18 17.22 5.00
C ASP A 121 -13.70 17.16 4.64
N LEU A 122 -12.85 16.74 5.59
CA LEU A 122 -11.40 16.55 5.40
C LEU A 122 -11.06 15.57 4.27
N TYR A 123 -12.00 14.70 3.87
CA TYR A 123 -11.79 13.64 2.88
C TYR A 123 -12.51 13.89 1.55
N LEU A 124 -13.08 15.08 1.32
CA LEU A 124 -13.77 15.37 0.05
C LEU A 124 -12.85 15.30 -1.16
N ASP A 125 -11.59 15.72 -1.01
CA ASP A 125 -10.57 15.65 -2.06
C ASP A 125 -9.84 14.29 -2.13
N LEU A 126 -10.12 13.40 -1.17
CA LEU A 126 -9.44 12.12 -1.04
C LEU A 126 -9.58 11.24 -2.30
N PRO A 127 -10.76 11.12 -2.95
CA PRO A 127 -10.88 10.31 -4.18
C PRO A 127 -9.96 10.78 -5.32
N ALA A 128 -9.80 12.09 -5.49
CA ALA A 128 -8.92 12.64 -6.53
C ALA A 128 -7.45 12.40 -6.18
N ALA A 129 -7.05 12.60 -4.93
CA ALA A 129 -5.71 12.32 -4.45
C ALA A 129 -5.35 10.82 -4.54
N CYS A 130 -6.28 9.94 -4.15
CA CYS A 130 -6.12 8.49 -4.22
C CYS A 130 -6.03 7.99 -5.66
N MET A 131 -6.79 8.55 -6.62
CA MET A 131 -6.62 8.18 -8.02
C MET A 131 -5.18 8.38 -8.51
N LEU A 132 -4.55 9.50 -8.13
CA LEU A 132 -3.16 9.79 -8.47
C LEU A 132 -2.19 8.88 -7.70
N PHE A 133 -2.36 8.79 -6.38
CA PHE A 133 -1.45 8.05 -5.51
C PHE A 133 -1.51 6.53 -5.74
N ASP A 134 -2.72 5.97 -5.66
CA ASP A 134 -2.96 4.53 -5.83
C ASP A 134 -2.73 4.10 -7.26
N GLY A 135 -3.08 4.95 -8.24
CA GLY A 135 -2.87 4.67 -9.65
C GLY A 135 -1.39 4.54 -9.97
N ALA A 136 -0.57 5.47 -9.49
CA ALA A 136 0.87 5.43 -9.67
C ALA A 136 1.51 4.20 -8.96
N ILE A 137 1.07 3.84 -7.76
CA ILE A 137 1.55 2.64 -7.07
C ILE A 137 1.11 1.36 -7.79
N GLY A 138 -0.16 1.27 -8.20
CA GLY A 138 -0.71 0.13 -8.93
C GLY A 138 0.02 -0.11 -10.25
N LEU A 139 0.32 0.95 -11.00
CA LEU A 139 1.11 0.89 -12.23
C LEU A 139 2.57 0.44 -11.96
N TYR A 140 3.22 0.99 -10.93
CA TYR A 140 4.56 0.57 -10.53
C TYR A 140 4.60 -0.93 -10.18
N LEU A 141 3.65 -1.39 -9.36
CA LEU A 141 3.54 -2.79 -8.96
C LEU A 141 3.33 -3.71 -10.16
N ALA A 142 2.38 -3.36 -11.03
CA ALA A 142 2.11 -4.12 -12.26
C ALA A 142 3.36 -4.24 -13.14
N TRP A 143 4.12 -3.15 -13.29
CA TRP A 143 5.39 -3.15 -14.02
C TRP A 143 6.44 -4.04 -13.36
N ARG A 144 6.65 -3.94 -12.04
CA ARG A 144 7.62 -4.79 -11.30
C ARG A 144 7.28 -6.28 -11.41
N ILE A 145 6.00 -6.63 -11.31
CA ILE A 145 5.51 -8.00 -11.41
C ILE A 145 5.68 -8.52 -12.84
N ARG A 146 5.34 -7.72 -13.85
CA ARG A 146 5.55 -8.08 -15.27
C ARG A 146 7.02 -8.34 -15.59
N ARG A 147 7.96 -7.63 -14.95
CA ARG A 147 9.41 -7.89 -15.07
C ARG A 147 9.89 -9.09 -14.25
N GLY A 148 9.02 -9.77 -13.50
CA GLY A 148 9.38 -10.90 -12.64
C GLY A 148 10.14 -10.52 -11.37
N THR A 149 10.37 -9.23 -11.12
CA THR A 149 11.18 -8.76 -9.99
C THR A 149 10.45 -8.83 -8.64
N LEU A 150 9.13 -8.75 -8.67
CA LEU A 150 8.28 -8.84 -7.49
C LEU A 150 7.46 -10.14 -7.45
N SER A 151 7.54 -11.01 -8.46
CA SER A 151 6.75 -12.22 -8.52
C SER A 151 7.07 -13.18 -7.37
N VAL A 152 6.03 -13.84 -6.85
CA VAL A 152 6.20 -14.96 -5.92
C VAL A 152 6.92 -16.07 -6.66
N ARG A 153 8.13 -16.40 -6.22
CA ARG A 153 8.83 -17.58 -6.73
C ARG A 153 8.17 -18.80 -6.11
N PRO A 154 7.90 -19.87 -6.88
CA PRO A 154 7.52 -21.15 -6.30
C PRO A 154 8.54 -21.45 -5.21
N ILE A 155 8.06 -21.81 -4.01
CA ILE A 155 8.94 -22.43 -3.03
C ILE A 155 9.33 -23.74 -3.69
N GLY A 156 10.51 -23.75 -4.32
CA GLY A 156 11.12 -24.99 -4.75
C GLY A 156 11.30 -25.79 -3.48
N PHE A 157 10.44 -26.78 -3.27
CA PHE A 157 10.74 -27.86 -2.37
C PHE A 157 11.96 -28.54 -2.98
N ALA A 158 13.15 -28.11 -2.57
CA ALA A 158 14.34 -28.92 -2.70
C ALA A 158 14.11 -30.10 -1.75
N LEU A 159 13.45 -31.13 -2.27
CA LEU A 159 13.44 -32.47 -1.70
C LEU A 159 14.74 -33.17 -2.11
#